data_AF-A0A812N781-F1
#
_entry.id   AF-A0A812N781-F1
#
_cell.length_a   1.000
_cell.length_b   1.000
_cell.length_c   1.000
_cell.angle_alpha   90.00
_cell.angle_beta   90.00
_cell.angle_gamma   90.00
#
_symmetry.space_group_name_H-M   'P 1'
#
loop_
_entity.id
_entity.type
_entity.pdbx_description
1 polymer ?
#
loop_
_entity_poly.entity_id
_entity_poly.type
_entity_poly.pdbx_seq_one_letter_code
_entity_poly.pdbx_strand_id
1 'polypeptide(L)'
;YEITFAGNWTTRTRRPVLEDVDHSYAVFFVIYVTLIVFAVLRVITAVFLRETLEAANNDAELMVMERLRQKGKYIKRLEGIFRAMDESGDGVLTEAEMSAVLEDSKVQAYLASLDLDLNEGQALYRLLQNGEGQVTYEDFIDGILRCKGPARAIDQICLQCDVKLLSDAVLHLTKALEDSKMIRKQRNHGKHRRSKHRVEDEVVLLRAATRVM
;
A
#
# COMPACT_ATOMS: atom_id res chain seq x y z
N TYR A 1 -54.25 15.98 -15.24
CA TYR A 1 -52.97 16.21 -14.54
C TYR A 1 -53.05 15.81 -13.07
N GLU A 2 -53.92 16.42 -12.26
CA GLU A 2 -54.04 16.08 -10.82
C GLU A 2 -54.35 14.60 -10.55
N ILE A 3 -55.19 13.98 -11.38
CA ILE A 3 -55.61 12.58 -11.24
C ILE A 3 -54.43 11.61 -11.41
N THR A 4 -53.57 11.85 -12.41
CA THR A 4 -52.48 10.95 -12.77
C THR A 4 -51.22 11.21 -11.96
N PHE A 5 -50.94 12.47 -11.59
CA PHE A 5 -49.68 12.86 -10.96
C PHE A 5 -49.77 12.94 -9.42
N ALA A 6 -50.93 13.30 -8.85
CA ALA A 6 -51.09 13.46 -7.40
C ALA A 6 -51.52 12.18 -6.68
N GLY A 7 -51.68 11.05 -7.39
CA GLY A 7 -52.07 9.75 -6.81
C GLY A 7 -53.49 9.69 -6.23
N ASN A 8 -54.23 10.80 -6.24
CA ASN A 8 -55.51 10.97 -5.56
C ASN A 8 -56.73 10.51 -6.38
N TRP A 9 -56.52 9.77 -7.47
CA TRP A 9 -57.59 9.29 -8.35
C TRP A 9 -58.58 8.36 -7.65
N THR A 10 -58.13 7.62 -6.63
CA THR A 10 -58.97 6.72 -5.83
C THR A 10 -59.92 7.47 -4.89
N THR A 11 -59.50 8.62 -4.36
CA THR A 11 -60.25 9.35 -3.33
C THR A 11 -61.08 10.50 -3.88
N ARG A 12 -60.59 11.26 -4.87
CA ARG A 12 -61.28 12.46 -5.38
C ARG A 12 -62.16 12.21 -6.60
N THR A 13 -61.77 11.31 -7.50
CA THR A 13 -62.45 11.16 -8.80
C THR A 13 -63.30 9.90 -8.93
N ARG A 14 -63.07 8.88 -8.10
CA ARG A 14 -63.84 7.62 -8.17
C ARG A 14 -65.32 7.80 -7.84
N ARG A 15 -65.67 8.62 -6.86
CA ARG A 15 -67.08 8.83 -6.43
C ARG A 15 -67.93 9.57 -7.48
N PRO A 16 -67.56 10.78 -7.95
CA PRO A 16 -68.40 11.51 -8.89
C PRO A 16 -68.48 10.85 -10.27
N VAL A 17 -67.41 10.18 -10.75
CA VAL A 17 -67.42 9.51 -12.05
C VAL A 17 -68.30 8.25 -12.06
N LEU A 18 -68.51 7.62 -10.91
CA LEU A 18 -69.37 6.43 -10.79
C LEU A 18 -70.83 6.78 -10.50
N GLU A 19 -71.09 7.95 -9.92
CA GLU A 19 -72.43 8.42 -9.54
C GLU A 19 -73.11 9.25 -10.65
N ASP A 20 -72.35 10.03 -11.43
CA ASP A 20 -72.91 11.00 -12.40
C ASP A 20 -72.71 10.63 -13.89
N VAL A 21 -72.02 9.52 -14.20
CA VAL A 21 -71.63 9.17 -15.59
C VAL A 21 -71.94 7.70 -15.93
N ASP A 22 -72.21 7.45 -17.21
CA ASP A 22 -72.50 6.12 -17.76
C ASP A 22 -71.38 5.09 -17.48
N HIS A 23 -71.76 3.85 -17.14
CA HIS A 23 -70.83 2.78 -16.74
C HIS A 23 -69.77 2.47 -17.81
N SER A 24 -70.11 2.67 -19.08
CA SER A 24 -69.17 2.51 -20.20
C SER A 24 -67.98 3.48 -20.13
N TYR A 25 -68.22 4.71 -19.67
CA TYR A 25 -67.19 5.73 -19.50
C TYR A 25 -66.24 5.40 -18.33
N ALA A 26 -66.77 4.84 -17.24
CA ALA A 26 -65.97 4.42 -16.09
C ALA A 26 -64.93 3.35 -16.47
N VAL A 27 -65.31 2.38 -17.33
CA VAL A 27 -64.39 1.35 -17.83
C VAL A 27 -63.28 1.96 -18.67
N PHE A 28 -63.62 2.84 -19.61
CA PHE A 28 -62.63 3.55 -20.42
C PHE A 28 -61.66 4.36 -19.55
N PHE A 29 -62.18 5.05 -18.54
CA PHE A 29 -61.39 5.86 -17.62
C PHE A 29 -60.40 5.02 -16.79
N VAL A 30 -60.82 3.86 -16.29
CA VAL A 30 -59.93 2.95 -15.56
C VAL A 30 -58.80 2.45 -16.45
N ILE A 31 -59.10 2.05 -17.69
CA ILE A 31 -58.08 1.61 -18.66
C ILE A 31 -57.11 2.75 -18.99
N TYR A 32 -57.62 3.96 -19.16
CA TYR A 32 -56.79 5.14 -19.39
C TYR A 32 -55.85 5.42 -18.21
N VAL A 33 -56.36 5.41 -16.98
CA VAL A 33 -55.55 5.67 -15.78
C VAL A 33 -54.51 4.57 -15.57
N THR A 34 -54.86 3.29 -15.76
CA THR A 34 -53.91 2.20 -15.63
C THR A 34 -52.81 2.30 -16.70
N LEU A 35 -53.15 2.57 -17.96
CA LEU A 35 -52.15 2.74 -19.02
C LEU A 35 -51.20 3.91 -18.73
N ILE A 36 -51.73 5.09 -18.39
CA ILE A 36 -50.88 6.27 -18.16
C ILE A 36 -50.01 6.11 -16.91
N VAL A 37 -50.56 5.57 -15.82
CA VAL A 37 -49.80 5.40 -14.57
C VAL A 37 -48.80 4.25 -14.66
N PHE A 38 -49.17 3.11 -15.26
CA PHE A 38 -48.26 1.96 -15.35
C PHE A 38 -47.29 2.06 -16.52
N ALA A 39 -47.70 2.52 -17.69
CA ALA A 39 -46.79 2.61 -18.83
C ALA A 39 -45.97 3.90 -18.78
N VAL A 40 -46.63 5.07 -18.79
CA VAL A 40 -45.92 6.35 -18.99
C VAL A 40 -45.09 6.73 -17.77
N LEU A 41 -45.65 6.74 -16.56
CA LEU A 41 -44.89 7.15 -15.38
C LEU A 41 -43.73 6.20 -15.08
N ARG A 42 -43.92 4.88 -15.25
CA ARG A 42 -42.84 3.90 -15.01
C ARG A 42 -41.74 3.99 -16.05
N VAL A 43 -42.09 4.18 -17.33
CA VAL A 43 -41.09 4.39 -18.39
C VAL A 43 -40.29 5.67 -18.11
N ILE A 44 -40.95 6.78 -17.78
CA ILE A 44 -40.26 8.03 -17.45
C ILE A 44 -39.33 7.85 -16.24
N THR A 45 -39.82 7.22 -15.17
CA THR A 45 -39.01 6.95 -13.97
C THR A 45 -37.82 6.06 -14.28
N ALA A 46 -37.99 5.05 -15.13
CA ALA A 46 -36.93 4.15 -15.55
C ALA A 46 -35.86 4.87 -16.39
N VAL A 47 -36.26 5.77 -17.29
CA VAL A 47 -35.32 6.57 -18.09
C VAL A 47 -34.51 7.50 -17.19
N PHE A 48 -35.16 8.23 -16.27
CA PHE A 48 -34.45 9.09 -15.33
C PHE A 48 -33.50 8.31 -14.40
N LEU A 49 -33.92 7.13 -13.92
CA LEU A 49 -33.06 6.28 -13.10
C LEU A 49 -31.85 5.79 -13.90
N ARG A 50 -32.03 5.41 -15.17
CA ARG A 50 -30.94 5.02 -16.06
C ARG A 50 -29.95 6.15 -16.27
N GLU A 51 -30.41 7.36 -16.59
CA GLU A 51 -29.54 8.54 -16.76
C GLU A 51 -28.76 8.85 -15.48
N THR A 52 -29.42 8.76 -14.32
CA THR A 52 -28.79 9.00 -13.01
C THR A 52 -27.69 7.97 -12.72
N LEU A 53 -27.95 6.69 -13.00
CA LEU A 53 -26.97 5.62 -12.82
C LEU A 53 -25.80 5.74 -13.81
N GLU A 54 -26.07 6.12 -15.05
CA GLU A 54 -25.06 6.31 -16.09
C GLU A 54 -24.12 7.49 -15.75
N ALA A 55 -24.67 8.61 -15.28
CA ALA A 55 -23.87 9.73 -14.78
C ALA A 55 -22.97 9.32 -13.60
N ALA A 56 -23.53 8.59 -12.62
CA ALA A 56 -22.76 8.11 -11.47
C ALA A 56 -21.63 7.13 -11.87
N ASN A 57 -21.83 6.31 -12.90
CA ASN A 57 -20.80 5.38 -13.37
C ASN A 57 -19.70 6.09 -14.17
N ASN A 58 -20.07 7.07 -15.00
CA ASN A 58 -19.12 7.90 -15.75
C ASN A 58 -18.20 8.70 -14.82
N ASP A 59 -18.69 9.18 -13.67
CA ASP A 59 -17.87 9.90 -12.69
C ASP A 59 -16.71 9.04 -12.18
N ALA A 60 -16.93 7.76 -11.90
CA ALA A 60 -15.89 6.86 -11.42
C ALA A 60 -14.79 6.64 -12.48
N GLU A 61 -15.18 6.40 -13.73
CA GLU A 61 -14.22 6.23 -14.83
C GLU A 61 -13.44 7.53 -15.12
N LEU A 62 -14.12 8.67 -15.11
CA LEU A 62 -13.50 9.98 -15.29
C LEU A 62 -12.48 10.28 -14.18
N MET A 63 -12.80 9.93 -12.92
CA MET A 63 -11.86 10.07 -11.80
C MET A 63 -10.61 9.19 -11.98
N VAL A 64 -10.77 7.95 -12.45
CA VAL A 64 -9.63 7.05 -12.72
C VAL A 64 -8.77 7.60 -13.85
N MET A 65 -9.39 8.04 -14.95
CA MET A 65 -8.69 8.61 -16.09
C MET A 65 -7.91 9.88 -15.72
N GLU A 66 -8.48 10.76 -14.89
CA GLU A 66 -7.78 11.96 -14.44
C GLU A 66 -6.57 11.61 -13.55
N ARG A 67 -6.69 10.60 -12.66
CA ARG A 67 -5.56 10.11 -11.87
C ARG A 67 -4.44 9.55 -12.75
N LEU A 68 -4.77 8.74 -13.76
CA LEU A 68 -3.80 8.20 -14.72
C LEU A 68 -3.11 9.33 -15.51
N ARG A 69 -3.88 10.33 -15.94
CA ARG A 69 -3.35 11.49 -16.65
C ARG A 69 -2.38 12.31 -15.80
N GLN A 70 -2.71 12.54 -14.53
CA GLN A 70 -1.84 13.22 -13.58
C GLN A 70 -0.56 12.43 -13.32
N LYS A 71 -0.66 11.10 -13.13
CA LYS A 71 0.50 10.21 -13.02
C LYS A 71 1.40 10.29 -14.26
N GLY A 72 0.82 10.26 -15.46
CA GLY A 72 1.58 10.37 -16.71
C GLY A 72 2.31 11.71 -16.87
N LYS A 73 1.68 12.83 -16.51
CA LYS A 73 2.35 14.15 -16.48
C LYS A 73 3.50 14.19 -15.49
N TYR A 74 3.33 13.54 -14.34
CA TYR A 74 4.36 13.46 -13.32
C TYR A 74 5.58 12.65 -13.79
N ILE A 75 5.35 11.48 -14.39
CA ILE A 75 6.42 10.64 -14.97
C ILE A 75 7.20 11.42 -16.03
N LYS A 76 6.52 12.15 -16.92
CA LYS A 76 7.19 12.99 -17.94
C LYS A 76 8.10 14.07 -17.34
N ARG A 77 7.73 14.62 -16.17
CA ARG A 77 8.59 15.59 -15.46
C ARG A 77 9.81 14.90 -14.87
N LEU A 78 9.63 13.73 -14.27
CA LEU A 78 10.74 12.93 -13.77
C LEU A 78 11.69 12.48 -14.87
N GLU A 79 11.18 12.15 -16.06
CA GLU A 79 12.01 11.84 -17.24
C GLU A 79 12.90 13.02 -17.64
N GLY A 80 12.35 14.23 -17.61
CA GLY A 80 13.13 15.45 -17.85
C GLY A 80 14.22 15.67 -16.80
N ILE A 81 13.95 15.33 -15.54
CA ILE A 81 14.96 15.40 -14.48
C ILE A 81 16.02 14.33 -14.69
N PHE A 82 15.63 13.07 -14.91
CA PHE A 82 16.57 11.98 -15.13
C PHE A 82 17.58 12.31 -16.22
N ARG A 83 17.12 12.84 -17.37
CA ARG A 83 17.99 13.29 -18.46
C ARG A 83 18.90 14.47 -18.12
N ALA A 84 18.51 15.31 -17.17
CA ALA A 84 19.35 16.41 -16.69
C ALA A 84 20.41 15.94 -15.70
N MET A 85 20.20 14.79 -15.05
CA MET A 85 21.13 14.20 -14.08
C MET A 85 22.09 13.20 -14.73
N ASP A 86 21.63 12.48 -15.76
CA ASP A 86 22.40 11.54 -16.57
C ASP A 86 23.30 12.32 -17.56
N GLU A 87 24.42 12.85 -17.07
CA GLU A 87 25.42 13.56 -17.88
C GLU A 87 26.18 12.61 -18.83
N SER A 88 26.34 11.35 -18.42
CA SER A 88 27.05 10.32 -19.19
C SER A 88 26.22 9.77 -20.36
N GLY A 89 24.89 9.84 -20.26
CA GLY A 89 23.92 9.39 -21.25
C GLY A 89 23.84 7.87 -21.38
N ASP A 90 24.26 7.15 -20.33
CA ASP A 90 24.28 5.69 -20.30
C ASP A 90 22.96 5.08 -19.78
N GLY A 91 22.03 5.93 -19.33
CA GLY A 91 20.73 5.51 -18.83
C GLY A 91 20.75 4.98 -17.39
N VAL A 92 21.86 5.17 -16.66
CA VAL A 92 22.00 4.85 -15.25
C VAL A 92 22.53 6.05 -14.46
N LEU A 93 22.20 6.11 -13.17
CA LEU A 93 22.73 7.12 -12.26
C LEU A 93 23.67 6.45 -11.29
N THR A 94 24.93 6.88 -11.31
CA THR A 94 25.94 6.49 -10.33
C THR A 94 25.83 7.33 -9.06
N GLU A 95 26.39 6.84 -7.95
CA GLU A 95 26.40 7.56 -6.66
C GLU A 95 27.07 8.95 -6.80
N ALA A 96 28.10 9.04 -7.64
CA ALA A 96 28.83 10.29 -7.89
C ALA A 96 27.99 11.31 -8.66
N GLU A 97 27.32 10.88 -9.74
CA GLU A 97 26.42 11.75 -10.52
C GLU A 97 25.24 12.22 -9.66
N MET A 98 24.62 11.30 -8.92
CA MET A 98 23.52 11.63 -8.02
C MET A 98 23.94 12.65 -6.96
N SER A 99 25.11 12.46 -6.34
CA SER A 99 25.62 13.37 -5.31
C SER A 99 25.95 14.75 -5.87
N ALA A 100 26.60 14.83 -7.03
CA ALA A 100 26.94 16.09 -7.69
C ALA A 100 25.69 16.88 -8.10
N VAL A 101 24.67 16.18 -8.57
CA VAL A 101 23.38 16.75 -8.98
C VAL A 101 22.56 17.25 -7.78
N LEU A 102 22.60 16.51 -6.67
CA LEU A 102 21.94 16.92 -5.44
C LEU A 102 22.61 18.14 -4.79
N GLU A 103 23.85 18.47 -5.16
CA GLU A 103 24.49 19.74 -4.79
C GLU A 103 24.05 20.92 -5.68
N ASP A 104 23.46 20.66 -6.87
CA ASP A 104 22.92 21.71 -7.72
C ASP A 104 21.58 22.24 -7.18
N SER A 105 21.62 23.48 -6.71
CA SER A 105 20.45 24.27 -6.28
C SER A 105 19.27 24.26 -7.27
N LYS A 106 19.52 24.17 -8.58
CA LYS A 106 18.47 24.12 -9.60
C LYS A 106 17.72 22.80 -9.57
N VAL A 107 18.44 21.69 -9.43
CA VAL A 107 17.87 20.35 -9.38
C VAL A 107 17.16 20.13 -8.06
N GLN A 108 17.72 20.61 -6.94
CA GLN A 108 17.02 20.65 -5.66
C GLN A 108 15.70 21.43 -5.73
N ALA A 109 15.70 22.62 -6.33
CA ALA A 109 14.48 23.42 -6.51
C ALA A 109 13.45 22.69 -7.40
N TYR A 110 13.92 21.97 -8.42
CA TYR A 110 13.06 21.17 -9.30
C TYR A 110 12.48 19.95 -8.59
N LEU A 111 13.25 19.26 -7.75
CA LEU A 111 12.81 18.13 -6.92
C LEU A 111 11.82 18.60 -5.83
N ALA A 112 12.10 19.73 -5.20
CA ALA A 112 11.17 20.37 -4.27
C ALA A 112 9.84 20.74 -4.95
N SER A 113 9.87 21.17 -6.23
CA SER A 113 8.65 21.41 -7.01
C SER A 113 7.81 20.14 -7.29
N LEU A 114 8.38 18.96 -7.06
CA LEU A 114 7.72 17.65 -7.14
C LEU A 114 7.35 17.09 -5.77
N ASP A 115 7.42 17.90 -4.71
CA ASP A 115 7.23 17.52 -3.30
C ASP A 115 8.25 16.49 -2.80
N LEU A 116 9.47 16.52 -3.35
CA LEU A 116 10.59 15.68 -2.92
C LEU A 116 11.60 16.52 -2.17
N ASP A 117 11.57 16.45 -0.84
CA ASP A 117 12.49 17.16 0.02
C ASP A 117 13.71 16.27 0.31
N LEU A 118 14.74 16.39 -0.53
CA LEU A 118 15.87 15.46 -0.58
C LEU A 118 17.07 15.97 0.21
N ASN A 119 16.84 16.33 1.47
CA ASN A 119 17.90 16.78 2.39
C ASN A 119 18.95 15.70 2.67
N GLU A 120 18.64 14.42 2.45
CA GLU A 120 19.57 13.28 2.57
C GLU A 120 19.67 12.51 1.25
N GLY A 121 20.32 13.12 0.27
CA GLY A 121 20.55 12.54 -1.04
C GLY A 121 21.17 11.14 -1.05
N GLN A 122 22.05 10.85 -0.09
CA GLN A 122 22.68 9.53 0.05
C GLN A 122 21.69 8.46 0.56
N ALA A 123 20.76 8.84 1.44
CA ALA A 123 19.71 7.94 1.89
C ALA A 123 18.73 7.64 0.74
N LEU A 124 18.41 8.64 -0.07
CA LEU A 124 17.60 8.47 -1.28
C LEU A 124 18.29 7.54 -2.27
N TYR A 125 19.56 7.75 -2.59
CA TYR A 125 20.30 6.89 -3.51
C TYR A 125 20.25 5.42 -3.06
N ARG A 126 20.46 5.17 -1.76
CA ARG A 126 20.36 3.83 -1.18
C ARG A 126 18.96 3.24 -1.19
N LEU A 127 17.92 4.08 -1.20
CA LEU A 127 16.53 3.64 -1.29
C LEU A 127 16.16 3.29 -2.74
N LEU A 128 16.68 4.04 -3.70
CA LEU A 128 16.44 3.85 -5.13
C LEU A 128 17.27 2.69 -5.71
N GLN A 129 18.46 2.39 -5.17
CA GLN A 129 19.26 1.28 -5.67
C GLN A 129 18.58 -0.08 -5.39
N ASN A 130 18.51 -0.95 -6.40
CA ASN A 130 18.02 -2.32 -6.26
C ASN A 130 19.12 -3.33 -5.86
N GLY A 131 20.21 -2.84 -5.26
CA GLY A 131 21.31 -3.67 -4.74
C GLY A 131 22.50 -3.84 -5.69
N GLU A 132 22.41 -3.35 -6.92
CA GLU A 132 23.49 -3.42 -7.92
C GLU A 132 24.45 -2.22 -7.89
N GLY A 133 24.23 -1.27 -6.96
CA GLY A 133 25.08 -0.10 -6.80
C GLY A 133 24.95 0.95 -7.92
N GLN A 134 23.97 0.82 -8.80
CA GLN A 134 23.55 1.79 -9.80
C GLN A 134 22.03 1.94 -9.76
N VAL A 135 21.52 3.10 -10.15
CA VAL A 135 20.08 3.37 -10.23
C VAL A 135 19.68 3.50 -11.69
N THR A 136 18.90 2.55 -12.20
CA THR A 136 18.39 2.65 -13.58
C THR A 136 17.27 3.69 -13.68
N TYR A 137 16.93 4.10 -14.90
CA TYR A 137 15.76 4.94 -15.14
C TYR A 137 14.47 4.38 -14.51
N GLU A 138 14.24 3.07 -14.63
CA GLU A 138 13.05 2.43 -14.09
C GLU A 138 13.04 2.48 -12.55
N ASP A 139 14.18 2.22 -11.93
CA ASP A 139 14.35 2.27 -10.47
C ASP A 139 14.15 3.69 -9.93
N PHE A 140 14.66 4.69 -10.64
CA PHE A 140 14.49 6.09 -10.28
C PHE A 140 13.02 6.49 -10.30
N ILE A 141 12.29 6.17 -11.37
CA ILE A 141 10.87 6.51 -11.51
C ILE A 141 10.03 5.77 -10.46
N ASP A 142 10.22 4.46 -10.32
CA ASP A 142 9.42 3.67 -9.38
C ASP A 142 9.72 4.04 -7.93
N GLY A 143 10.99 4.20 -7.59
CA GLY A 143 11.41 4.56 -6.24
C GLY A 143 10.92 5.95 -5.83
N ILE A 144 10.96 6.95 -6.73
CA ILE A 144 10.36 8.26 -6.44
C ILE A 144 8.83 8.18 -6.33
N LEU A 145 8.17 7.40 -7.19
CA LEU A 145 6.72 7.20 -7.10
C LEU A 145 6.31 6.53 -5.77
N ARG A 146 7.17 5.66 -5.22
CA ARG A 146 6.98 5.02 -3.91
C ARG A 146 7.25 5.96 -2.74
N CYS A 147 8.26 6.82 -2.85
CA CYS A 147 8.57 7.83 -1.83
C CYS A 147 7.55 8.98 -1.81
N LYS A 148 6.78 9.16 -2.88
CA LYS A 148 5.85 10.28 -2.99
C LYS A 148 4.61 10.07 -2.12
N GLY A 149 4.38 11.04 -1.24
CA GLY A 149 3.16 11.16 -0.45
C GLY A 149 3.26 10.48 0.92
N PRO A 150 2.21 10.59 1.74
CA PRO A 150 2.22 10.01 3.07
C PRO A 150 2.23 8.48 3.00
N ALA A 151 3.03 7.85 3.87
CA ALA A 151 3.01 6.39 4.04
C ALA A 151 1.58 5.92 4.34
N ARG A 152 1.05 5.00 3.53
CA ARG A 152 -0.33 4.52 3.71
C ARG A 152 -0.40 3.64 4.95
N ALA A 153 -1.61 3.51 5.52
CA ALA A 153 -1.82 2.66 6.70
C ALA A 153 -1.34 1.21 6.48
N ILE A 154 -1.49 0.67 5.26
CA ILE A 154 -0.97 -0.66 4.93
C ILE A 154 0.56 -0.72 4.98
N ASP A 155 1.25 0.30 4.45
CA ASP A 155 2.72 0.35 4.46
C ASP A 155 3.24 0.41 5.91
N GLN A 156 2.53 1.14 6.78
CA GLN A 156 2.84 1.21 8.22
C GLN A 156 2.62 -0.13 8.94
N ILE A 157 1.53 -0.85 8.62
CA ILE A 157 1.25 -2.16 9.20
C ILE A 157 2.28 -3.20 8.74
N CYS A 158 2.65 -3.20 7.46
CA CYS A 158 3.72 -4.05 6.93
C CYS A 158 5.03 -3.80 7.70
N LEU A 159 5.40 -2.53 7.88
CA LEU A 159 6.58 -2.17 8.66
C LEU A 159 6.50 -2.64 10.11
N GLN A 160 5.33 -2.54 10.76
CA GLN A 160 5.14 -3.09 12.12
C GLN A 160 5.30 -4.61 12.17
N CYS A 161 4.83 -5.33 11.16
CA CYS A 161 5.02 -6.77 11.04
C CYS A 161 6.50 -7.12 10.85
N ASP A 162 7.21 -6.43 9.96
CA ASP A 162 8.64 -6.64 9.72
C ASP A 162 9.47 -6.36 10.97
N VAL A 163 9.13 -5.30 11.72
CA VAL A 163 9.77 -4.97 13.00
C VAL A 163 9.54 -6.07 14.05
N LYS A 164 8.34 -6.67 14.10
CA LYS A 164 8.06 -7.81 15.00
C LYS A 164 8.88 -9.03 14.61
N LEU A 165 8.93 -9.36 13.33
CA LEU A 165 9.73 -10.49 12.83
C LEU A 165 11.22 -10.31 13.15
N LEU A 166 11.74 -9.09 12.96
CA LEU A 166 13.11 -8.75 13.34
C LEU A 166 13.34 -8.85 14.85
N SER A 167 12.40 -8.36 15.66
CA SER A 167 12.47 -8.47 17.13
C SER A 167 12.52 -9.93 17.59
N ASP A 168 11.68 -10.78 17.03
CA ASP A 168 11.67 -12.21 17.34
C ASP A 168 12.97 -12.89 16.90
N ALA A 169 13.46 -12.59 15.70
CA ALA A 169 14.73 -13.11 15.21
C ALA A 169 15.90 -12.71 16.13
N VAL A 170 15.94 -11.45 16.58
CA VAL A 170 16.95 -10.97 17.54
C VAL A 170 16.84 -11.72 18.87
N LEU A 171 15.63 -11.97 19.38
CA LEU A 171 15.40 -12.70 20.63
C LEU A 171 15.82 -14.17 20.53
N HIS A 172 15.59 -14.81 19.39
CA HIS A 172 16.11 -16.14 19.12
C HIS A 172 17.64 -16.17 19.06
N LEU A 173 18.27 -15.15 18.45
CA LEU A 173 19.71 -15.01 18.35
C LEU A 173 20.37 -14.80 19.72
N THR A 174 19.78 -13.95 20.57
CA THR A 174 20.28 -13.72 21.93
C THR A 174 20.19 -14.99 22.78
N LYS A 175 19.08 -15.73 22.69
CA LYS A 175 18.92 -17.01 23.40
C LYS A 175 19.94 -18.06 22.95
N ALA A 176 20.15 -18.21 21.63
CA ALA A 176 21.16 -19.11 21.09
C ALA A 176 22.59 -18.75 21.54
N LEU A 177 22.89 -17.45 21.64
CA LEU A 177 24.18 -16.98 22.15
C LEU A 177 24.36 -17.28 23.65
N GLU A 178 23.31 -17.15 24.47
CA GLU A 178 23.35 -17.52 25.89
C GLU A 178 23.58 -19.02 26.10
N ASP A 179 22.85 -19.86 25.35
CA ASP A 179 23.01 -21.31 25.38
C ASP A 179 24.44 -21.72 24.99
N SER A 180 25.02 -21.08 23.97
CA SER A 180 26.40 -21.35 23.55
C SER A 180 27.44 -20.96 24.61
N LYS A 181 27.23 -19.86 25.34
CA LYS A 181 28.10 -19.42 26.45
C LYS A 181 28.03 -20.40 27.62
N MET A 182 26.84 -20.93 27.92
CA MET A 182 26.62 -21.93 28.96
C MET A 182 27.33 -23.26 28.64
N ILE A 183 27.23 -23.74 27.40
CA ILE A 183 27.93 -24.94 26.93
C ILE A 183 29.46 -24.76 27.04
N ARG A 184 29.99 -23.59 26.66
CA ARG A 184 31.42 -23.29 26.76
C ARG A 184 31.92 -23.23 28.21
N LYS A 185 31.13 -22.67 29.14
CA LYS A 185 31.45 -22.60 30.57
C LYS A 185 31.47 -23.99 31.21
N GLN A 186 30.49 -24.84 30.90
CA GLN A 186 30.44 -26.23 31.39
C GLN A 186 31.61 -27.06 30.86
N ARG A 187 31.97 -26.91 29.58
CA ARG A 187 33.11 -27.61 28.98
C ARG A 187 34.45 -27.23 29.64
N ASN A 188 34.63 -25.96 29.99
CA ASN A 188 35.83 -25.51 30.71
C ASN A 188 35.88 -26.03 32.15
N HIS A 189 34.75 -26.06 32.87
CA HIS A 189 34.71 -26.65 34.22
C HIS A 189 34.98 -28.17 34.21
N GLY A 190 34.47 -28.90 33.22
CA GLY A 190 34.74 -30.33 33.05
C GLY A 190 36.21 -30.65 32.74
N LYS A 191 36.87 -29.84 31.90
CA LYS A 191 38.31 -29.98 31.63
C LYS A 191 39.17 -29.72 32.87
N HIS A 192 38.83 -28.72 33.68
CA HIS A 192 39.59 -28.39 34.89
C HIS A 192 39.46 -29.48 35.97
N ARG A 193 38.27 -30.06 36.17
CA ARG A 193 38.08 -31.20 37.08
C ARG A 193 38.82 -32.46 36.62
N ARG A 194 38.78 -32.79 35.32
CA ARG A 194 39.53 -33.94 34.76
C ARG A 194 41.05 -33.77 34.89
N SER A 195 41.56 -32.56 34.65
CA SER A 195 42.99 -32.28 34.85
C SER A 195 43.40 -32.44 36.31
N LYS A 196 42.57 -31.99 37.25
CA LYS A 196 42.87 -32.07 38.69
C LYS A 196 42.89 -33.52 39.19
N HIS A 197 41.92 -34.34 38.80
CA HIS A 197 41.91 -35.77 39.13
C HIS A 197 43.08 -36.53 38.52
N ARG A 198 43.44 -36.26 37.26
CA ARG A 198 44.58 -36.94 36.63
C ARG A 198 45.91 -36.67 37.35
N VAL A 199 46.10 -35.44 37.85
CA VAL A 199 47.28 -35.08 38.63
C VAL A 199 47.25 -35.72 40.02
N GLU A 200 46.07 -35.77 40.67
CA GLU A 200 45.91 -36.49 41.93
C GLU A 200 46.21 -37.99 41.78
N ASP A 201 45.74 -38.63 40.71
CA ASP A 201 46.01 -40.03 40.40
C ASP A 201 47.50 -40.30 40.13
N GLU A 202 48.19 -39.43 39.39
CA GLU A 202 49.65 -39.54 39.17
C GLU A 202 50.46 -39.37 40.46
N VAL A 203 50.07 -38.45 41.34
CA VAL A 203 50.75 -38.23 42.63
C VAL A 203 50.55 -39.40 43.57
N VAL A 204 49.37 -40.02 43.58
CA VAL A 204 49.10 -41.24 44.37
C VAL A 204 49.95 -42.42 43.87
N LEU A 205 50.05 -42.60 42.54
CA LEU A 205 50.90 -43.63 41.93
C LEU A 205 52.39 -43.43 42.26
N LEU A 206 52.90 -42.19 42.19
CA LEU A 206 54.28 -41.87 42.55
C LEU A 206 54.57 -42.16 44.02
N ARG A 207 53.66 -41.78 44.94
CA ARG A 207 53.80 -42.08 46.39
C ARG A 207 53.74 -43.58 46.69
N ALA A 208 52.94 -44.35 45.95
CA ALA A 208 52.89 -45.79 46.08
C ALA A 208 54.20 -46.43 45.61
N ALA A 209 54.81 -45.94 44.53
CA ALA A 209 56.08 -46.43 44.01
C ALA A 209 57.26 -46.14 44.96
N THR A 210 57.30 -44.97 45.62
CA THR A 210 58.37 -44.62 46.58
C THR A 210 58.32 -45.42 47.88
N ARG A 211 57.20 -46.08 48.21
CA ARG A 211 57.03 -46.86 49.44
C ARG A 211 57.46 -48.32 49.34
N VAL A 212 57.82 -48.77 48.13
CA VAL A 212 58.17 -50.17 47.81
C VAL A 212 59.68 -50.33 47.55
N MET A 213 60.45 -49.24 47.54
CA MET A 213 61.92 -49.25 47.62
C MET A 213 62.38 -48.97 49.05
#